data_AF-A0A7V4EY85-F1
#
_entry.id   AF-A0A7V4EY85-F1
#
_cell.length_a   1.000
_cell.length_b   1.000
_cell.length_c   1.000
_cell.angle_alpha   90.00
_cell.angle_beta   90.00
_cell.angle_gamma   90.00
#
_symmetry.space_group_name_H-M   'P 1'
#
loop_
_entity.id
_entity.type
_entity.pdbx_description
1 polymer ?
#
loop_
_entity_poly.entity_id
_entity_poly.type
_entity_poly.pdbx_seq_one_letter_code
_entity_poly.pdbx_strand_id
1 'polypeptide(L)'
;ISNNIKSAFVKIDEVRANGNSSTLREYSASDRNVEFGATYAYRLKMIDMNGEFKYSDQKIVTITSDELFTISEVSPNPATNEASIEFNLLNDAKVSIGIYDVTGKLISTVADNVYNSGFNVVKFDTKSLVSGSYKLVVNVNNTVVVKRFTVIK
;
A
#
# COMPACT_ATOMS: atom_id res chain seq x y z
N ILE A 1 8.44 14.75 -22.67
CA ILE A 1 8.49 14.71 -21.19
C ILE A 1 7.08 14.99 -20.70
N SER A 2 6.34 13.94 -20.32
CA SER A 2 4.97 14.08 -19.82
C SER A 2 5.02 14.41 -18.34
N ASN A 3 4.80 15.68 -17.99
CA ASN A 3 4.66 16.10 -16.59
C ASN A 3 3.26 15.70 -16.11
N ASN A 4 3.16 14.51 -15.51
CA ASN A 4 1.93 13.97 -14.92
C ASN A 4 1.66 14.57 -13.53
N ILE A 5 1.66 15.90 -13.39
CA ILE A 5 1.26 16.55 -12.13
C ILE A 5 -0.27 16.68 -12.14
N LYS A 6 -0.96 15.82 -11.39
CA LYS A 6 -2.36 16.06 -11.01
C LYS A 6 -2.40 17.35 -10.18
N SER A 7 -2.81 18.46 -10.79
CA SER A 7 -2.69 19.81 -10.21
C SER A 7 -3.86 20.24 -9.30
N ALA A 8 -4.79 19.33 -8.99
CA ALA A 8 -5.96 19.64 -8.17
C ALA A 8 -5.75 19.22 -6.71
N PHE A 9 -5.86 20.18 -5.77
CA PHE A 9 -5.91 19.88 -4.34
C PHE A 9 -7.25 19.22 -4.00
N VAL A 10 -7.20 18.06 -3.34
CA VAL A 10 -8.38 17.34 -2.83
C VAL A 10 -8.44 17.50 -1.31
N LYS A 11 -9.64 17.63 -0.75
CA LYS A 11 -9.83 17.68 0.70
C LYS A 11 -9.55 16.29 1.30
N ILE A 12 -8.64 16.23 2.27
CA ILE A 12 -8.25 14.99 2.96
C ILE A 12 -8.96 14.88 4.31
N ASP A 13 -8.96 15.97 5.09
CA ASP A 13 -9.54 15.99 6.43
C ASP A 13 -10.05 17.41 6.79
N GLU A 14 -10.87 17.52 7.83
CA GLU A 14 -11.29 18.79 8.44
C GLU A 14 -11.36 18.65 9.95
N VAL A 15 -10.62 19.51 10.65
CA VAL A 15 -10.67 19.61 12.10
C VAL A 15 -11.32 20.92 12.48
N ARG A 16 -12.39 20.87 13.29
CA ARG A 16 -13.06 22.07 13.80
C ARG A 16 -12.13 22.81 14.75
N ALA A 17 -11.91 24.09 14.48
CA ALA A 17 -11.24 24.97 15.42
C ALA A 17 -12.11 25.17 16.67
N ASN A 18 -11.59 24.85 17.85
CA ASN A 18 -12.26 25.07 19.12
C ASN A 18 -11.97 26.48 19.66
N GLY A 19 -12.58 27.50 19.05
CA GLY A 19 -12.63 28.89 19.53
C GLY A 19 -11.29 29.64 19.57
N ASN A 20 -11.35 30.90 20.02
CA ASN A 20 -10.17 31.76 20.22
C ASN A 20 -9.30 31.19 21.35
N SER A 21 -8.10 30.70 21.02
CA SER A 21 -7.12 30.21 21.99
C SER A 21 -5.90 31.11 21.96
N SER A 22 -5.53 31.69 23.10
CA SER A 22 -4.26 32.40 23.31
C SER A 22 -3.07 31.44 23.48
N THR A 23 -3.31 30.14 23.33
CA THR A 23 -2.34 29.04 23.49
C THR A 23 -2.19 28.27 22.19
N LEU A 24 -0.96 27.87 21.87
CA LEU A 24 -0.62 27.07 20.69
C LEU A 24 -1.42 25.75 20.71
N ARG A 25 -2.12 25.45 19.63
CA ARG A 25 -2.84 24.18 19.45
C ARG A 25 -2.24 23.41 18.29
N GLU A 26 -1.98 22.14 18.53
CA GLU A 26 -1.50 21.21 17.52
C GLU A 26 -2.69 20.55 16.84
N TYR A 27 -2.67 20.56 15.51
CA TYR A 27 -3.65 19.87 14.67
C TYR A 27 -2.90 18.83 13.84
N SER A 28 -3.49 17.65 13.70
CA SER A 28 -2.94 16.56 12.89
C SER A 28 -3.99 16.03 11.93
N ALA A 29 -3.57 15.67 10.72
CA ALA A 29 -4.36 14.95 9.74
C ALA A 29 -3.49 13.83 9.15
N SER A 30 -4.11 12.73 8.73
CA SER A 30 -3.41 11.59 8.10
C SER A 30 -3.96 11.32 6.72
N ASP A 31 -3.10 11.41 5.71
CA ASP A 31 -3.39 10.95 4.36
C ASP A 31 -2.89 9.52 4.19
N ARG A 32 -3.81 8.58 3.92
CA ARG A 32 -3.50 7.15 3.75
C ARG A 32 -3.49 6.71 2.29
N ASN A 33 -3.83 7.59 1.36
CA ASN A 33 -3.97 7.28 -0.06
C ASN A 33 -2.81 7.89 -0.87
N VAL A 34 -1.58 7.61 -0.44
CA VAL A 34 -0.36 8.10 -1.06
C VAL A 34 0.36 6.99 -1.83
N GLU A 35 1.02 7.35 -2.92
CA GLU A 35 1.78 6.47 -3.80
C GLU A 35 3.29 6.65 -3.54
N PHE A 36 4.04 5.55 -3.52
CA PHE A 36 5.50 5.60 -3.39
C PHE A 36 6.15 6.26 -4.61
N GLY A 37 7.20 7.05 -4.37
CA GLY A 37 7.89 7.83 -5.41
C GLY A 37 7.12 9.05 -5.89
N ALA A 38 5.85 9.20 -5.53
CA ALA A 38 5.08 10.39 -5.83
C ALA A 38 5.45 11.53 -4.88
N THR A 39 5.31 12.76 -5.40
CA THR A 39 5.51 13.99 -4.63
C THR A 39 4.17 14.69 -4.46
N TYR A 40 3.84 15.01 -3.21
CA TYR A 40 2.59 15.64 -2.83
C TYR A 40 2.84 17.03 -2.27
N ALA A 41 1.91 17.94 -2.54
CA ALA A 41 1.85 19.24 -1.90
C ALA A 41 0.65 19.27 -0.95
N TYR A 42 0.90 19.60 0.32
CA TYR A 42 -0.12 19.75 1.34
C TYR A 42 -0.23 21.21 1.78
N ARG A 43 -1.44 21.69 2.00
CA ARG A 43 -1.71 23.01 2.58
C ARG A 43 -2.96 22.97 3.44
N LEU A 44 -3.02 23.82 4.45
CA LEU A 44 -4.22 24.00 5.27
C LEU A 44 -5.11 25.07 4.64
N LYS A 45 -6.43 24.82 4.63
CA LYS A 45 -7.45 25.87 4.40
C LYS A 45 -8.02 26.25 5.76
N MET A 46 -7.74 27.46 6.21
CA MET A 46 -8.25 28.03 7.45
C MET A 46 -9.45 28.90 7.13
N ILE A 47 -10.58 28.67 7.80
CA ILE A 47 -11.83 29.43 7.63
C ILE A 47 -12.11 30.14 8.94
N ASP A 48 -12.31 31.45 8.89
CA ASP A 48 -12.67 32.29 10.04
C ASP A 48 -14.19 32.24 10.29
N MET A 49 -14.64 32.71 11.45
CA MET A 49 -16.05 32.73 11.86
C MET A 49 -16.94 33.53 10.92
N ASN A 50 -16.38 34.53 10.23
CA ASN A 50 -17.07 35.34 9.22
C ASN A 50 -17.17 34.65 7.84
N GLY A 51 -16.62 33.44 7.68
CA GLY A 51 -16.59 32.69 6.44
C GLY A 51 -15.45 33.03 5.49
N GLU A 52 -14.60 34.02 5.81
CA GLU A 52 -13.38 34.29 5.06
C GLU A 52 -12.39 33.13 5.23
N PHE A 53 -11.56 32.88 4.23
CA PHE A 53 -10.57 31.81 4.29
C PHE A 53 -9.19 32.24 3.83
N LYS A 54 -8.18 31.60 4.40
CA LYS A 54 -6.78 31.74 4.01
C LYS A 54 -6.13 30.36 3.88
N TYR A 55 -5.21 30.21 2.93
CA TYR A 55 -4.36 29.02 2.84
C TYR A 55 -3.04 29.23 3.58
N SER A 56 -2.50 28.17 4.16
CA SER A 56 -1.09 28.14 4.56
C SER A 56 -0.17 28.07 3.33
N ASP A 57 1.14 28.21 3.56
CA ASP A 57 2.14 27.78 2.59
C ASP A 57 2.00 26.29 2.28
N GLN A 58 2.48 25.89 1.10
CA GLN A 58 2.50 24.50 0.67
C GLN A 58 3.71 23.79 1.28
N LYS A 59 3.48 22.64 1.90
CA LYS A 59 4.51 21.70 2.30
C LYS A 59 4.61 20.61 1.25
N ILE A 60 5.76 20.52 0.58
CA ILE A 60 6.03 19.50 -0.43
C ILE A 60 6.72 18.32 0.25
N VAL A 61 6.20 17.12 0.03
CA VAL A 61 6.75 15.87 0.58
C VAL A 61 6.81 14.84 -0.54
N THR A 62 7.99 14.26 -0.76
CA THR A 62 8.15 13.08 -1.61
C THR A 62 8.03 11.85 -0.73
N ILE A 63 7.16 10.91 -1.12
CA ILE A 63 7.03 9.64 -0.41
C ILE A 63 8.19 8.75 -0.84
N THR A 64 9.27 8.82 -0.08
CA THR A 64 10.44 7.95 -0.25
C THR A 64 10.28 6.72 0.64
N SER A 65 10.64 5.56 0.09
CA SER A 65 10.89 4.35 0.87
C SER A 65 12.30 3.87 0.53
N ASP A 66 13.07 3.48 1.54
CA ASP A 66 14.29 2.69 1.32
C ASP A 66 13.95 1.26 0.86
N GLU A 67 12.66 0.87 0.94
CA GLU A 67 12.19 -0.43 0.48
C GLU A 67 12.15 -0.48 -1.06
N LEU A 68 12.96 -1.39 -1.60
CA LEU A 68 13.07 -1.66 -3.04
C LEU A 68 11.79 -2.23 -3.67
N PHE A 69 10.79 -2.59 -2.84
CA PHE A 69 9.53 -3.16 -3.28
C PHE A 69 8.46 -3.05 -2.19
N THR A 70 7.19 -3.25 -2.57
CA THR A 70 6.05 -3.38 -1.65
C THR A 70 5.22 -4.59 -2.01
N ILE A 71 4.57 -5.22 -1.02
CA ILE A 71 3.74 -6.43 -1.22
C ILE A 71 2.43 -6.28 -0.46
N SER A 72 1.30 -6.43 -1.17
CA SER A 72 -0.05 -6.37 -0.63
C SER A 72 -0.36 -7.54 0.32
N GLU A 73 -1.56 -7.55 0.90
CA GLU A 73 -2.12 -8.78 1.44
C GLU A 73 -2.62 -9.70 0.31
N VAL A 74 -2.83 -10.98 0.62
CA VAL A 74 -3.47 -11.92 -0.30
C VAL A 74 -4.96 -11.56 -0.44
N SER A 75 -5.45 -11.48 -1.68
CA SER A 75 -6.84 -11.11 -1.97
C SER A 75 -7.49 -12.05 -3.01
N PRO A 76 -8.71 -12.57 -2.76
CA PRO A 76 -9.47 -12.43 -1.52
C PRO A 76 -8.90 -13.28 -0.38
N ASN A 77 -9.21 -12.89 0.85
CA ASN A 77 -8.95 -13.69 2.05
C ASN A 77 -10.18 -13.60 2.99
N PRO A 78 -10.92 -14.70 3.25
CA PRO A 78 -10.63 -16.08 2.83
C PRO A 78 -10.74 -16.34 1.32
N ALA A 79 -9.88 -17.20 0.79
CA ALA A 79 -9.88 -17.64 -0.59
C ALA A 79 -10.75 -18.89 -0.78
N THR A 80 -11.51 -18.95 -1.88
CA THR A 80 -12.34 -20.11 -2.24
C THR A 80 -11.70 -20.91 -3.37
N ASN A 81 -11.55 -20.31 -4.55
CA ASN A 81 -11.05 -20.99 -5.75
C ASN A 81 -9.75 -20.41 -6.29
N GLU A 82 -9.56 -19.11 -6.12
CA GLU A 82 -8.36 -18.40 -6.53
C GLU A 82 -8.08 -17.28 -5.54
N ALA A 83 -6.82 -16.88 -5.48
CA ALA A 83 -6.41 -15.65 -4.85
C ALA A 83 -5.28 -15.00 -5.63
N SER A 84 -4.92 -13.80 -5.22
CA SER A 84 -3.90 -12.99 -5.86
C SER A 84 -3.05 -12.29 -4.82
N ILE A 85 -1.84 -11.95 -5.25
CA ILE A 85 -0.93 -11.09 -4.53
C ILE A 85 -0.44 -10.00 -5.48
N GLU A 86 -0.44 -8.77 -4.99
CA GLU A 86 0.01 -7.61 -5.73
C GLU A 86 1.32 -7.12 -5.12
N PHE A 87 2.25 -6.70 -5.97
CA PHE A 87 3.51 -6.13 -5.52
C PHE A 87 4.01 -5.09 -6.50
N ASN A 88 4.68 -4.07 -5.97
CA ASN A 88 5.32 -3.04 -6.77
C ASN A 88 6.83 -3.12 -6.58
N LEU A 89 7.58 -3.16 -7.68
CA LEU A 89 9.04 -3.26 -7.67
C LEU A 89 9.66 -1.91 -8.09
N LEU A 90 10.67 -1.43 -7.37
CA LEU A 90 11.39 -0.23 -7.77
C LEU A 90 12.28 -0.49 -9.00
N ASN A 91 12.88 -1.67 -9.08
CA ASN A 91 13.72 -2.13 -10.19
C ASN A 91 13.31 -3.57 -10.55
N ASP A 92 13.68 -4.00 -11.76
CA ASP A 92 13.49 -5.39 -12.17
C ASP A 92 14.14 -6.34 -11.15
N ALA A 93 13.42 -7.39 -10.76
CA ALA A 93 13.84 -8.27 -9.67
C ALA A 93 13.41 -9.72 -9.92
N LYS A 94 14.22 -10.66 -9.44
CA LYS A 94 13.80 -12.06 -9.37
C LYS A 94 12.82 -12.22 -8.21
N VAL A 95 11.64 -12.73 -8.51
CA VAL A 95 10.57 -12.99 -7.53
C VAL A 95 10.19 -14.46 -7.57
N SER A 96 10.27 -15.12 -6.41
CA SER A 96 9.72 -16.47 -6.22
C SER A 96 8.62 -16.46 -5.18
N ILE A 97 7.52 -17.15 -5.48
CA ILE A 97 6.32 -17.21 -4.63
C ILE A 97 5.96 -18.67 -4.41
N GLY A 98 5.86 -19.08 -3.14
CA GLY A 98 5.46 -20.42 -2.75
C GLY A 98 4.34 -20.43 -1.71
N ILE A 99 3.47 -21.41 -1.78
CA ILE A 99 2.42 -21.68 -0.79
C ILE A 99 2.91 -22.77 0.15
N TYR A 100 2.86 -22.49 1.45
CA TYR A 100 3.30 -23.39 2.50
C TYR A 100 2.16 -23.66 3.48
N ASP A 101 2.11 -24.87 4.02
CA ASP A 101 1.21 -25.18 5.14
C ASP A 101 1.73 -24.63 6.47
N VAL A 102 0.98 -24.85 7.54
CA VAL A 102 1.33 -24.39 8.89
C VAL A 102 2.63 -25.01 9.42
N THR A 103 3.00 -26.20 8.94
CA THR A 103 4.24 -26.92 9.32
C THR A 103 5.46 -26.42 8.54
N GLY A 104 5.26 -25.58 7.52
CA GLY A 104 6.34 -25.08 6.68
C GLY A 104 6.68 -26.00 5.50
N LYS A 105 5.82 -26.96 5.18
CA LYS A 105 5.96 -27.77 3.98
C LYS A 105 5.50 -26.97 2.75
N LEU A 106 6.32 -26.95 1.70
CA LEU A 106 5.94 -26.38 0.41
C LEU A 106 4.84 -27.24 -0.23
N ILE A 107 3.70 -26.60 -0.51
CA ILE A 107 2.55 -27.23 -1.15
C ILE A 107 2.55 -26.96 -2.66
N SER A 108 2.88 -25.73 -3.06
CA SER A 108 2.89 -25.34 -4.47
C SER A 108 3.83 -24.15 -4.72
N THR A 109 4.50 -24.16 -5.86
CA THR A 109 5.23 -22.99 -6.38
C THR A 109 4.30 -22.21 -7.31
N VAL A 110 4.03 -20.96 -6.95
CA VAL A 110 3.14 -20.05 -7.69
C VAL A 110 3.88 -19.29 -8.78
N ALA A 111 5.10 -18.83 -8.48
CA ALA A 111 5.95 -18.13 -9.43
C ALA A 111 7.44 -18.32 -9.09
N ASP A 112 8.30 -18.29 -10.09
CA ASP A 112 9.76 -18.18 -9.93
C ASP A 112 10.35 -17.57 -11.21
N ASN A 113 10.20 -16.25 -11.36
CA ASN A 113 10.54 -15.52 -12.59
C ASN A 113 11.19 -14.17 -12.26
N VAL A 114 11.77 -13.53 -13.28
CA VAL A 114 12.13 -12.10 -13.21
C VAL A 114 10.90 -11.28 -13.57
N TYR A 115 10.56 -10.31 -12.73
CA TYR A 115 9.49 -9.35 -12.93
C TYR A 115 10.09 -7.97 -13.17
N ASN A 116 9.46 -7.19 -14.06
CA ASN A 116 9.88 -5.82 -14.32
C ASN A 116 9.48 -4.89 -13.17
N SER A 117 10.20 -3.78 -13.06
CA SER A 117 9.83 -2.64 -12.24
C SER A 117 8.38 -2.18 -12.49
N GLY A 118 7.77 -1.62 -11.45
CA GLY A 118 6.37 -1.23 -11.43
C GLY A 118 5.45 -2.29 -10.83
N PHE A 119 4.15 -2.11 -11.11
CA PHE A 119 3.08 -2.88 -10.51
C PHE A 119 2.91 -4.24 -11.18
N ASN A 120 2.85 -5.28 -10.36
CA ASN A 120 2.74 -6.66 -10.79
C ASN A 120 1.65 -7.38 -9.97
N VAL A 121 0.93 -8.29 -10.62
CA VAL A 121 -0.11 -9.12 -10.00
C VAL A 121 0.14 -10.57 -10.34
N VAL A 122 0.12 -11.44 -9.33
CA VAL A 122 0.22 -12.89 -9.51
C VAL A 122 -1.01 -13.55 -8.93
N LYS A 123 -1.75 -14.25 -9.78
CA LYS A 123 -2.90 -15.07 -9.40
C LYS A 123 -2.47 -16.52 -9.16
N PHE A 124 -3.13 -17.20 -8.23
CA PHE A 124 -2.91 -18.61 -7.95
C PHE A 124 -4.20 -19.33 -7.59
N ASP A 125 -4.28 -20.60 -8.00
CA ASP A 125 -5.43 -21.48 -7.75
C ASP A 125 -5.36 -22.06 -6.33
N THR A 126 -6.50 -22.05 -5.64
CA THR A 126 -6.67 -22.63 -4.29
C THR A 126 -7.66 -23.79 -4.28
N LYS A 127 -8.10 -24.30 -5.43
CA LYS A 127 -9.08 -25.39 -5.59
C LYS A 127 -8.61 -26.69 -4.95
N SER A 128 -7.34 -27.03 -5.14
CA SER A 128 -6.71 -28.24 -4.61
C SER A 128 -6.32 -28.13 -3.13
N LEU A 129 -6.38 -26.93 -2.54
CA LEU A 129 -6.09 -26.72 -1.13
C LEU A 129 -7.31 -27.05 -0.27
N VAL A 130 -7.09 -27.77 0.83
CA VAL A 130 -8.13 -28.03 1.84
C VAL A 130 -8.39 -26.77 2.66
N SER A 131 -9.59 -26.66 3.26
CA SER A 131 -9.91 -25.56 4.17
C SER A 131 -8.90 -25.49 5.32
N GLY A 132 -8.36 -24.31 5.57
CA GLY A 132 -7.30 -24.13 6.56
C GLY A 132 -6.47 -22.87 6.34
N SER A 133 -5.47 -22.66 7.20
CA SER A 133 -4.53 -21.54 7.10
C SER A 133 -3.25 -21.93 6.37
N TYR A 134 -2.77 -21.02 5.53
CA TYR A 134 -1.57 -21.17 4.73
C TYR A 134 -0.69 -19.93 4.81
N LYS A 135 0.57 -20.10 4.44
CA LYS A 135 1.54 -19.02 4.28
C LYS A 135 1.87 -18.87 2.79
N LEU A 136 1.79 -17.66 2.27
CA LEU A 136 2.36 -17.28 1.00
C LEU A 136 3.74 -16.66 1.28
N VAL A 137 4.79 -17.32 0.84
CA VAL A 137 6.18 -16.86 1.01
C VAL A 137 6.62 -16.25 -0.31
N VAL A 138 6.93 -14.96 -0.29
CA VAL A 138 7.40 -14.18 -1.43
C VAL A 138 8.86 -13.81 -1.17
N ASN A 139 9.75 -14.14 -2.09
CA ASN A 139 11.16 -13.76 -2.04
C ASN A 139 11.46 -12.82 -3.21
N VAL A 140 11.98 -11.63 -2.91
CA VAL A 140 12.43 -10.63 -3.89
C VAL A 140 13.91 -10.38 -3.66
N ASN A 141 14.78 -10.79 -4.60
CA ASN A 141 16.24 -10.59 -4.54
C ASN A 141 16.86 -10.87 -3.15
N ASN A 142 16.45 -11.97 -2.48
CA ASN A 142 16.88 -12.41 -1.14
C ASN A 142 16.12 -11.85 0.07
N THR A 143 15.19 -10.91 -0.13
CA THR A 143 14.30 -10.47 0.95
C THR A 143 13.04 -11.32 0.96
N VAL A 144 12.75 -11.97 2.09
CA VAL A 144 11.59 -12.85 2.25
C VAL A 144 10.49 -12.15 3.02
N VAL A 145 9.30 -12.12 2.42
CA VAL A 145 8.06 -11.65 3.05
C VAL A 145 7.08 -12.80 3.13
N VAL A 146 6.43 -12.94 4.28
CA VAL A 146 5.44 -13.99 4.53
C VAL A 146 4.07 -13.36 4.75
N LYS A 147 3.10 -13.72 3.91
CA LYS A 147 1.69 -13.35 4.08
C LYS A 147 0.91 -14.57 4.53
N ARG A 148 -0.11 -14.37 5.36
CA ARG A 148 -1.00 -15.45 5.83
C ARG A 148 -2.34 -15.31 5.15
N PHE A 149 -2.91 -16.43 4.71
CA PHE A 149 -4.25 -16.46 4.14
C PHE A 149 -4.99 -17.74 4.55
N THR A 150 -6.31 -17.68 4.49
CA THR A 150 -7.19 -18.80 4.83
C THR A 150 -7.91 -19.27 3.58
N VAL A 151 -8.04 -20.58 3.41
CA VAL A 151 -8.88 -21.19 2.37
C VAL A 151 -10.16 -21.73 3.02
N ILE A 152 -11.30 -21.54 2.35
CA ILE A 152 -12.60 -22.12 2.71
C ILE A 152 -13.21 -22.84 1.51
N LYS A 153 -13.86 -23.98 1.76
CA LYS A 153 -14.55 -24.85 0.80
C LYS A 153 -15.97 -25.12 1.23
#